data_AF-A0A367IWM4-F1
#
_entry.id   AF-A0A367IWM4-F1
#
_cell.length_a   1.000
_cell.length_b   1.000
_cell.length_c   1.000
_cell.angle_alpha   90.00
_cell.angle_beta   90.00
_cell.angle_gamma   90.00
#
_symmetry.space_group_name_H-M   'P 1'
#
loop_
_entity.id
_entity.type
_entity.pdbx_description
1 polymer ?
#
loop_
_entity_poly.entity_id
_entity_poly.type
_entity_poly.pdbx_seq_one_letter_code
_entity_poly.pdbx_strand_id
1 'polypeptide(L)'
;MQAARVCFSPFLKNNIILTTASKSNLCCSQRFISFSARLNEEEGSKTPEVETIESTEEVEPVKMSRRRRRFHEWMKEVGYKFSRPSEGTTNYLATTPFPNNPLFQPRPPLADATKQEIYDQYVSDPQTWSVRKLATKYNISLKRVEAILKLKQVEKDLEMNGIPLQRKFAKGMEQLMGVDNRTELLKEPLVDVFPNVGKPKFKSLKEDAHFGPEDAAKVLNRIPFKDLENRMIELGQADFSLPKSTTSTSNESTKPTKKFVIVDTSA
;
A
#
# COMPACT_ATOMS: atom_id res chain seq x y z
N MET A 1 67.52 -21.79 30.06
CA MET A 1 66.70 -21.51 31.25
C MET A 1 66.28 -20.06 31.22
N GLN A 2 65.01 -19.78 30.94
CA GLN A 2 64.27 -18.61 31.41
C GLN A 2 62.80 -18.90 31.12
N ALA A 3 62.06 -19.10 32.20
CA ALA A 3 60.63 -19.39 32.20
C ALA A 3 59.87 -18.08 32.32
N ALA A 4 58.85 -17.89 31.49
CA ALA A 4 57.81 -16.90 31.71
C ALA A 4 56.45 -17.61 31.60
N ARG A 5 55.80 -17.76 32.77
CA ARG A 5 54.36 -18.04 32.91
C ARG A 5 53.60 -16.70 32.88
N VAL A 6 52.26 -16.81 32.88
CA VAL A 6 51.21 -15.78 33.12
C VAL A 6 50.53 -15.33 31.81
N CYS A 7 49.21 -15.37 31.61
CA CYS A 7 48.06 -15.93 32.32
C CYS A 7 46.90 -16.00 31.31
N PHE A 8 46.10 -17.08 31.36
CA PHE A 8 44.81 -17.18 30.68
C PHE A 8 43.72 -16.46 31.47
N SER A 9 42.85 -15.72 30.79
CA SER A 9 41.51 -15.40 31.28
C SER A 9 40.51 -15.32 30.12
N PRO A 10 39.41 -16.09 30.15
CA PRO A 10 38.24 -15.85 29.31
C PRO A 10 37.16 -15.16 30.14
N PHE A 11 36.63 -14.03 29.67
CA PHE A 11 35.45 -13.43 30.30
C PHE A 11 34.40 -13.08 29.23
N LEU A 12 33.42 -13.97 29.15
CA LEU A 12 32.08 -13.71 28.63
C LEU A 12 31.43 -12.59 29.43
N LYS A 13 30.76 -11.64 28.77
CA LYS A 13 29.52 -11.03 29.27
C LYS A 13 28.75 -10.32 28.16
N ASN A 14 27.48 -10.70 28.11
CA ASN A 14 26.42 -10.23 27.24
C ASN A 14 26.09 -8.76 27.54
N ASN A 15 25.97 -7.93 26.50
CA ASN A 15 25.41 -6.59 26.62
C ASN A 15 23.94 -6.61 26.19
N ILE A 16 23.06 -6.60 27.19
CA ILE A 16 21.62 -6.36 27.08
C ILE A 16 21.42 -4.84 27.12
N ILE A 17 20.88 -4.29 26.04
CA ILE A 17 20.51 -2.87 25.95
C ILE A 17 19.16 -2.70 26.64
N LEU A 18 19.16 -2.08 27.81
CA LEU A 18 17.95 -1.68 28.53
C LEU A 18 17.47 -0.32 27.99
N THR A 19 16.30 -0.35 27.34
CA THR A 19 15.52 0.81 26.90
C THR A 19 14.91 1.53 28.11
N THR A 20 15.27 2.80 28.32
CA THR A 20 14.62 3.67 29.31
C THR A 20 13.45 4.42 28.66
N ALA A 21 12.23 4.05 29.06
CA ALA A 21 11.00 4.72 28.66
C ALA A 21 10.79 5.99 29.51
N SER A 22 10.93 7.16 28.89
CA SER A 22 10.52 8.44 29.45
C SER A 22 9.01 8.61 29.25
N LYS A 23 8.26 8.66 30.34
CA LYS A 23 6.81 8.95 30.37
C LYS A 23 6.62 10.46 30.37
N SER A 24 6.24 11.04 29.24
CA SER A 24 5.69 12.39 29.16
C SER A 24 4.17 12.33 29.13
N ASN A 25 3.54 12.71 30.24
CA ASN A 25 2.10 12.96 30.32
C ASN A 25 1.83 14.34 29.70
N LEU A 26 1.27 14.38 28.48
CA LEU A 26 0.62 15.58 27.98
C LEU A 26 -0.89 15.36 27.94
N CYS A 27 -1.57 16.19 28.74
CA CYS A 27 -3.00 16.32 28.88
C CYS A 27 -3.68 16.52 27.52
N CYS A 28 -4.47 15.55 27.09
CA CYS A 28 -5.32 15.62 25.92
C CYS A 28 -6.64 16.30 26.33
N SER A 29 -6.79 17.60 26.03
CA SER A 29 -8.07 18.28 26.13
C SER A 29 -8.95 17.85 24.94
N GLN A 30 -9.71 16.76 25.12
CA GLN A 30 -10.76 16.37 24.19
C GLN A 30 -11.93 17.36 24.30
N ARG A 31 -12.04 18.27 23.33
CA ARG A 31 -13.30 19.00 23.10
C ARG A 31 -14.20 18.11 22.26
N PHE A 32 -15.14 17.46 22.93
CA PHE A 32 -16.23 16.73 22.28
C PHE A 32 -17.08 17.71 21.46
N ILE A 33 -17.27 17.38 20.18
CA ILE A 33 -18.20 18.06 19.28
C ILE A 33 -19.52 17.30 19.40
N SER A 34 -20.47 17.82 20.17
CA SER A 34 -21.84 17.28 20.25
C SER A 34 -22.61 17.70 19.00
N PHE A 35 -22.89 16.76 18.09
CA PHE A 35 -23.90 16.91 17.05
C PHE A 35 -25.26 16.50 17.63
N SER A 36 -26.13 17.47 17.91
CA SER A 36 -27.53 17.20 18.23
C SER A 36 -28.32 17.05 16.93
N ALA A 37 -28.58 15.80 16.52
CA ALA A 37 -29.59 15.50 15.51
C ALA A 37 -30.94 15.33 16.22
N ARG A 38 -31.89 16.23 15.95
CA ARG A 38 -33.29 16.03 16.33
C ARG A 38 -33.96 15.15 15.27
N LEU A 39 -34.38 13.95 15.66
CA LEU A 39 -35.36 13.15 14.95
C LEU A 39 -36.75 13.60 15.44
N ASN A 40 -37.61 14.05 14.52
CA ASN A 40 -39.03 14.20 14.78
C ASN A 40 -39.73 13.00 14.12
N GLU A 41 -40.45 12.22 14.93
CA GLU A 41 -41.43 11.26 14.43
C GLU A 41 -42.75 11.97 14.13
N GLU A 42 -43.42 11.48 13.09
CA GLU A 42 -44.76 11.90 12.69
C GLU A 42 -45.81 11.27 13.60
N GLU A 43 -46.86 12.01 13.93
CA GLU A 43 -48.26 11.53 13.94
C GLU A 43 -49.24 12.71 14.04
N GLY A 44 -50.39 12.59 13.36
CA GLY A 44 -51.65 13.12 13.87
C GLY A 44 -52.31 14.31 13.15
N SER A 45 -53.21 13.98 12.22
CA SER A 45 -54.15 14.85 11.50
C SER A 45 -55.07 15.73 12.37
N LYS A 46 -55.27 17.00 11.95
CA LYS A 46 -56.57 17.71 11.85
C LYS A 46 -56.38 19.16 11.36
N THR A 47 -56.95 19.50 10.20
CA THR A 47 -57.44 20.85 9.84
C THR A 47 -58.88 20.99 10.38
N PRO A 48 -59.41 22.21 10.70
CA PRO A 48 -59.31 23.43 9.88
C PRO A 48 -59.17 24.76 10.65
N GLU A 49 -58.61 25.79 10.02
CA GLU A 49 -59.27 27.08 9.73
C GLU A 49 -58.25 28.10 9.21
N VAL A 50 -58.77 28.99 8.38
CA VAL A 50 -58.08 29.99 7.58
C VAL A 50 -57.65 31.15 8.48
N GLU A 51 -56.34 31.32 8.66
CA GLU A 51 -55.75 32.65 8.86
C GLU A 51 -54.46 32.74 8.03
N THR A 52 -54.54 33.62 7.04
CA THR A 52 -53.45 34.03 6.17
C THR A 52 -52.38 34.73 7.01
N ILE A 53 -51.36 33.99 7.43
CA ILE A 53 -50.11 34.56 7.97
C ILE A 53 -49.01 34.17 7.00
N GLU A 54 -48.73 35.05 6.04
CA GLU A 54 -47.45 35.07 5.33
C GLU A 54 -46.35 35.42 6.34
N SER A 55 -45.91 34.43 7.11
CA SER A 55 -44.63 34.49 7.81
C SER A 55 -43.62 33.76 6.95
N THR A 56 -43.02 34.52 6.03
CA THR A 56 -41.69 34.23 5.50
C THR A 56 -40.75 34.16 6.71
N GLU A 57 -40.64 33.00 7.34
CA GLU A 57 -39.61 32.74 8.34
C GLU A 57 -38.28 32.69 7.57
N GLU A 58 -37.69 33.87 7.39
CA GLU A 58 -36.29 34.08 7.11
C GLU A 58 -35.50 33.34 8.19
N VAL A 59 -35.17 32.07 7.94
CA VAL A 59 -34.29 31.27 8.80
C VAL A 59 -32.97 32.02 8.87
N GLU A 60 -32.75 32.75 9.97
CA GLU A 60 -31.54 33.56 10.13
C GLU A 60 -30.32 32.70 9.83
N PRO A 61 -29.45 33.12 8.88
CA PRO A 61 -28.35 32.28 8.44
C PRO A 61 -27.44 32.04 9.64
N VAL A 62 -27.36 30.78 10.07
CA VAL A 62 -26.45 30.31 11.12
C VAL A 62 -25.10 30.99 10.92
N LYS A 63 -24.69 31.84 11.87
CA LYS A 63 -23.49 32.68 11.73
C LYS A 63 -22.25 31.79 11.61
N MET A 64 -21.85 31.52 10.37
CA MET A 64 -20.72 30.65 10.06
C MET A 64 -19.42 31.29 10.54
N SER A 65 -18.53 30.47 11.11
CA SER A 65 -17.19 30.95 11.45
C SER A 65 -16.45 31.43 10.19
N ARG A 66 -15.57 32.43 10.33
CA ARG A 66 -14.77 32.97 9.20
C ARG A 66 -14.01 31.87 8.44
N ARG A 67 -13.50 30.86 9.15
CA ARG A 67 -12.82 29.70 8.55
C ARG A 67 -13.79 28.87 7.70
N ARG A 68 -14.99 28.59 8.22
CA ARG A 68 -16.01 27.84 7.49
C ARG A 68 -16.48 28.59 6.25
N ARG A 69 -16.66 29.92 6.33
CA ARG A 69 -16.98 30.75 5.15
C ARG A 69 -15.92 30.64 4.05
N ARG A 70 -14.64 30.84 4.39
CA ARG A 70 -13.53 30.69 3.43
C ARG A 70 -13.44 29.30 2.80
N PHE A 71 -13.72 28.25 3.58
CA PHE A 71 -13.79 26.90 3.06
C PHE A 71 -14.92 26.74 2.03
N HIS A 72 -16.11 27.29 2.28
CA HIS A 72 -17.22 27.22 1.31
C HIS A 72 -16.93 28.05 0.06
N GLU A 73 -16.26 29.21 0.19
CA GLU A 73 -15.78 29.99 -0.95
C GLU A 73 -14.82 29.14 -1.82
N TRP A 74 -13.83 28.48 -1.21
CA TRP A 74 -12.93 27.57 -1.92
C TRP A 74 -13.64 26.35 -2.54
N MET A 75 -14.60 25.75 -1.82
CA MET A 75 -15.38 24.61 -2.32
C MET A 75 -16.23 24.96 -3.54
N LYS A 76 -16.73 26.19 -3.63
CA LYS A 76 -17.49 26.69 -4.78
C LYS A 76 -16.59 26.94 -5.99
N GLU A 77 -15.37 27.41 -5.76
CA GLU A 77 -14.39 27.70 -6.80
C GLU A 77 -13.60 26.44 -7.18
N VAL A 78 -12.43 26.23 -6.54
CA VAL A 78 -11.47 25.18 -6.88
C VAL A 78 -11.91 23.81 -6.40
N GLY A 79 -12.58 23.74 -5.24
CA GLY A 79 -12.95 22.49 -4.59
C GLY A 79 -14.04 21.71 -5.34
N TYR A 80 -14.83 22.39 -6.17
CA TYR A 80 -15.95 21.79 -6.90
C TYR A 80 -15.49 20.64 -7.82
N LYS A 81 -14.28 20.75 -8.40
CA LYS A 81 -13.70 19.70 -9.26
C LYS A 81 -13.47 18.37 -8.55
N PHE A 82 -13.37 18.38 -7.22
CA PHE A 82 -13.14 17.17 -6.40
C PHE A 82 -14.41 16.63 -5.77
N SER A 83 -15.56 17.28 -5.98
CA SER A 83 -16.86 16.81 -5.48
C SER A 83 -17.26 15.47 -6.11
N ARG A 84 -16.91 15.28 -7.39
CA ARG A 84 -17.10 14.03 -8.12
C ARG A 84 -15.76 13.48 -8.61
N PRO A 85 -15.57 12.16 -8.60
CA PRO A 85 -14.42 11.52 -9.23
C PRO A 85 -14.31 11.90 -10.71
N SER A 86 -13.09 12.10 -11.21
CA SER A 86 -12.83 12.08 -12.64
C SER A 86 -12.79 10.63 -13.12
N GLU A 87 -13.49 10.32 -14.20
CA GLU A 87 -13.47 8.97 -14.77
C GLU A 87 -12.16 8.74 -15.53
N GLY A 88 -11.58 7.55 -15.37
CA GLY A 88 -10.41 7.08 -16.09
C GLY A 88 -9.08 7.76 -15.71
N THR A 89 -9.07 8.76 -14.83
CA THR A 89 -7.86 9.50 -14.44
C THR A 89 -7.86 9.82 -12.96
N THR A 90 -6.66 9.97 -12.39
CA THR A 90 -6.49 10.33 -10.98
C THR A 90 -6.74 11.82 -10.76
N ASN A 91 -7.77 12.18 -9.98
CA ASN A 91 -8.10 13.57 -9.65
C ASN A 91 -7.25 14.11 -8.48
N TYR A 92 -5.95 14.30 -8.71
CA TYR A 92 -5.07 14.85 -7.69
C TYR A 92 -5.24 16.37 -7.51
N LEU A 93 -4.85 16.87 -6.32
CA LEU A 93 -4.91 18.30 -5.99
C LEU A 93 -4.09 19.14 -7.00
N ALA A 94 -2.90 18.64 -7.33
CA ALA A 94 -1.98 19.16 -8.33
C ALA A 94 -1.55 18.03 -9.30
N THR A 95 -0.41 18.17 -9.99
CA THR A 95 0.19 17.08 -10.80
C THR A 95 0.49 15.83 -9.95
N THR A 96 0.77 16.02 -8.67
CA THR A 96 0.98 14.96 -7.68
C THR A 96 -0.12 15.00 -6.60
N PRO A 97 -0.41 13.88 -5.92
CA PRO A 97 -1.41 13.84 -4.85
C PRO A 97 -1.07 14.81 -3.71
N PHE A 98 0.22 14.97 -3.40
CA PHE A 98 0.70 15.90 -2.39
C PHE A 98 1.51 17.01 -3.05
N PRO A 99 1.00 18.25 -3.13
CA PRO A 99 1.70 19.35 -3.80
C PRO A 99 3.06 19.68 -3.14
N ASN A 100 3.17 19.47 -1.83
CA ASN A 100 4.41 19.73 -1.07
C ASN A 100 5.42 18.58 -1.15
N ASN A 101 5.08 17.44 -1.77
CA ASN A 101 5.99 16.30 -1.91
C ASN A 101 6.03 15.83 -3.38
N PRO A 102 6.97 16.36 -4.19
CA PRO A 102 7.09 15.99 -5.59
C PRO A 102 7.68 14.59 -5.81
N LEU A 103 8.32 13.99 -4.79
CA LEU A 103 8.93 12.65 -4.88
C LEU A 103 7.87 11.54 -4.86
N PHE A 104 6.71 11.79 -4.27
CA PHE A 104 5.63 10.81 -4.22
C PHE A 104 4.76 10.89 -5.47
N GLN A 105 5.10 10.06 -6.45
CA GLN A 105 4.40 9.93 -7.72
C GLN A 105 3.84 8.51 -7.84
N PRO A 106 2.59 8.28 -7.43
CA PRO A 106 1.98 6.95 -7.49
C PRO A 106 1.84 6.51 -8.95
N ARG A 107 2.29 5.29 -9.25
CA ARG A 107 2.04 4.62 -10.54
C ARG A 107 0.62 4.02 -10.53
N PRO A 108 -0.07 3.96 -11.69
CA PRO A 108 -1.36 3.31 -11.75
C PRO A 108 -1.26 1.82 -11.36
N PRO A 109 -2.30 1.22 -10.76
CA PRO A 109 -2.32 -0.20 -10.49
C PRO A 109 -2.56 -1.00 -11.78
N LEU A 110 -2.28 -2.31 -11.73
CA LEU A 110 -2.60 -3.22 -12.83
C LEU A 110 -4.11 -3.49 -12.91
N ALA A 111 -4.65 -3.62 -14.12
CA ALA A 111 -6.06 -3.96 -14.34
C ALA A 111 -6.38 -5.38 -13.86
N ASP A 112 -7.60 -5.59 -13.40
CA ASP A 112 -8.10 -6.89 -12.99
C ASP A 112 -8.12 -7.87 -14.16
N ALA A 113 -8.47 -7.39 -15.36
CA ALA A 113 -8.40 -8.17 -16.59
C ALA A 113 -6.98 -8.69 -16.87
N THR A 114 -5.95 -7.83 -16.76
CA THR A 114 -4.56 -8.25 -16.96
C THR A 114 -4.08 -9.19 -15.83
N LYS A 115 -4.52 -8.99 -14.59
CA LYS A 115 -4.25 -9.94 -13.49
C LYS A 115 -4.86 -11.31 -13.78
N GLN A 116 -6.07 -11.33 -14.32
CA GLN A 116 -6.77 -12.55 -14.70
C GLN A 116 -6.01 -13.27 -15.83
N GLU A 117 -5.59 -12.56 -16.87
CA GLU A 117 -4.78 -13.13 -17.95
C GLU A 117 -3.47 -13.75 -17.46
N ILE A 118 -2.77 -13.08 -16.53
CA ILE A 118 -1.53 -13.59 -15.93
C ILE A 118 -1.80 -14.92 -15.21
N TYR A 119 -2.89 -14.97 -14.44
CA TYR A 119 -3.29 -16.18 -13.72
C TYR A 119 -3.69 -17.30 -14.68
N ASP A 120 -4.51 -17.02 -15.69
CA ASP A 120 -4.99 -18.01 -16.65
C ASP A 120 -3.83 -18.60 -17.46
N GLN A 121 -2.85 -17.78 -17.88
CA GLN A 121 -1.64 -18.25 -18.55
C GLN A 121 -0.78 -19.15 -17.65
N TYR A 122 -0.65 -18.80 -16.37
CA TYR A 122 0.10 -19.62 -15.43
C TYR A 122 -0.58 -20.97 -15.17
N VAL A 123 -1.91 -20.96 -15.02
CA VAL A 123 -2.71 -22.17 -14.77
C VAL A 123 -2.75 -23.09 -15.99
N SER A 124 -2.74 -22.55 -17.21
CA SER A 124 -2.77 -23.38 -18.42
C SER A 124 -1.51 -24.24 -18.53
N ASP A 125 -0.33 -23.63 -18.38
CA ASP A 125 0.96 -24.33 -18.51
C ASP A 125 2.03 -23.75 -17.55
N PRO A 126 2.11 -24.24 -16.31
CA PRO A 126 3.04 -23.70 -15.31
C PRO A 126 4.53 -23.79 -15.69
N GLN A 127 4.89 -24.77 -16.52
CA GLN A 127 6.27 -24.98 -16.98
C GLN A 127 6.67 -24.00 -18.09
N THR A 128 5.76 -23.73 -19.03
CA THR A 128 6.05 -22.83 -20.15
C THR A 128 5.92 -21.37 -19.73
N TRP A 129 4.96 -21.07 -18.85
CA TRP A 129 4.69 -19.74 -18.29
C TRP A 129 5.22 -19.61 -16.87
N SER A 130 6.54 -19.73 -16.72
CA SER A 130 7.19 -19.44 -15.44
C SER A 130 7.01 -17.99 -15.00
N VAL A 131 7.10 -17.73 -13.69
CA VAL A 131 6.99 -16.38 -13.10
C VAL A 131 7.90 -15.37 -13.80
N ARG A 132 9.13 -15.77 -14.13
CA ARG A 132 10.09 -14.91 -14.85
C ARG A 132 9.65 -14.58 -16.26
N LYS A 133 9.07 -15.53 -16.99
CA LYS A 133 8.59 -15.30 -18.36
C LYS A 133 7.38 -14.36 -18.36
N LEU A 134 6.45 -14.56 -17.41
CA LEU A 134 5.31 -13.67 -17.21
C LEU A 134 5.77 -12.25 -16.84
N ALA A 135 6.70 -12.14 -15.89
CA ALA A 135 7.30 -10.86 -15.48
C ALA A 135 7.95 -10.12 -16.65
N THR A 136 8.71 -10.84 -17.49
CA THR A 136 9.36 -10.26 -18.69
C THR A 136 8.33 -9.84 -19.73
N LYS A 137 7.28 -10.64 -19.96
CA LYS A 137 6.21 -10.36 -20.93
C LYS A 137 5.42 -9.10 -20.55
N TYR A 138 5.03 -8.99 -19.29
CA TYR A 138 4.20 -7.89 -18.79
C TYR A 138 5.02 -6.69 -18.25
N ASN A 139 6.35 -6.77 -18.24
CA ASN A 139 7.27 -5.78 -17.65
C ASN A 139 6.99 -5.49 -16.17
N ILE A 140 6.72 -6.55 -15.42
CA ILE A 140 6.33 -6.56 -14.01
C ILE A 140 7.44 -7.22 -13.18
N SER A 141 7.55 -6.89 -11.89
CA SER A 141 8.54 -7.45 -10.96
C SER A 141 8.15 -8.88 -10.57
N LEU A 142 9.14 -9.73 -10.32
CA LEU A 142 8.90 -11.14 -9.95
C LEU A 142 7.95 -11.24 -8.76
N LYS A 143 8.24 -10.48 -7.70
CA LYS A 143 7.43 -10.41 -6.47
C LYS A 143 5.98 -9.99 -6.74
N ARG A 144 5.75 -9.07 -7.69
CA ARG A 144 4.40 -8.62 -8.04
C ARG A 144 3.63 -9.71 -8.78
N VAL A 145 4.26 -10.42 -9.73
CA VAL A 145 3.63 -11.57 -10.40
C VAL A 145 3.25 -12.65 -9.38
N GLU A 146 4.15 -13.01 -8.47
CA GLU A 146 3.87 -14.00 -7.43
C GLU A 146 2.67 -13.59 -6.55
N ALA A 147 2.61 -12.31 -6.17
CA ALA A 147 1.51 -11.78 -5.38
C ALA A 147 0.18 -11.83 -6.15
N ILE A 148 0.19 -11.51 -7.45
CA ILE A 148 -0.99 -11.62 -8.32
C ILE A 148 -1.49 -13.05 -8.35
N LEU A 149 -0.60 -14.02 -8.58
CA LEU A 149 -0.95 -15.44 -8.63
C LEU A 149 -1.54 -15.93 -7.30
N LYS A 150 -0.93 -15.55 -6.17
CA LYS A 150 -1.43 -15.88 -4.82
C LYS A 150 -2.80 -15.26 -4.54
N LEU A 151 -2.99 -13.98 -4.84
CA LEU A 151 -4.24 -13.28 -4.58
C LEU A 151 -5.38 -13.78 -5.50
N LYS A 152 -5.07 -14.12 -6.75
CA LYS A 152 -6.05 -14.72 -7.67
C LYS A 152 -6.44 -16.14 -7.25
N GLN A 153 -5.50 -16.94 -6.74
CA GLN A 153 -5.84 -18.22 -6.14
C GLN A 153 -6.80 -18.05 -4.96
N VAL A 154 -6.52 -17.11 -4.04
CA VAL A 154 -7.41 -16.80 -2.91
C VAL A 154 -8.78 -16.31 -3.40
N GLU A 155 -8.82 -15.49 -4.45
CA GLU A 155 -10.08 -15.05 -5.07
C GLU A 155 -10.93 -16.25 -5.54
N LYS A 156 -10.30 -17.22 -6.22
CA LYS A 156 -10.97 -18.46 -6.66
C LYS A 156 -11.42 -19.34 -5.51
N ASP A 157 -10.61 -19.46 -4.46
CA ASP A 157 -10.99 -20.20 -3.26
C ASP A 157 -12.22 -19.55 -2.58
N LEU A 158 -12.31 -18.22 -2.54
CA LEU A 158 -13.48 -17.50 -2.01
C LEU A 158 -14.73 -17.69 -2.88
N GLU A 159 -14.58 -17.67 -4.21
CA GLU A 159 -15.65 -17.99 -5.16
C GLU A 159 -16.17 -19.42 -4.94
N MET A 160 -15.26 -20.39 -4.77
CA MET A 160 -15.60 -21.79 -4.48
C MET A 160 -16.32 -21.95 -3.13
N ASN A 161 -15.93 -21.15 -2.12
CA ASN A 161 -16.59 -21.12 -0.82
C ASN A 161 -17.94 -20.39 -0.83
N GLY A 162 -18.37 -19.84 -1.97
CA GLY A 162 -19.66 -19.15 -2.13
C GLY A 162 -19.72 -17.76 -1.48
N ILE A 163 -18.57 -17.17 -1.12
CA ILE A 163 -18.53 -15.80 -0.59
C ILE A 163 -18.71 -14.83 -1.76
N PRO A 164 -19.63 -13.83 -1.69
CA PRO A 164 -19.86 -12.90 -2.80
C PRO A 164 -18.75 -11.84 -2.91
N LEU A 165 -18.16 -11.71 -4.11
CA LEU A 165 -17.06 -10.77 -4.39
C LEU A 165 -17.57 -9.38 -4.78
N GLN A 166 -16.90 -8.34 -4.27
CA GLN A 166 -17.24 -6.93 -4.53
C GLN A 166 -16.70 -6.41 -5.87
N ARG A 167 -17.11 -7.01 -6.99
CA ARG A 167 -16.60 -6.66 -8.33
C ARG A 167 -16.92 -5.22 -8.76
N LYS A 168 -18.10 -4.71 -8.38
CA LYS A 168 -18.51 -3.32 -8.70
C LYS A 168 -17.58 -2.29 -8.06
N PHE A 169 -17.18 -2.55 -6.82
CA PHE A 169 -16.25 -1.68 -6.09
C PHE A 169 -14.86 -1.71 -6.75
N ALA A 170 -14.36 -2.90 -7.08
CA ALA A 170 -13.09 -3.05 -7.80
C ALA A 170 -13.09 -2.26 -9.12
N LYS A 171 -14.12 -2.42 -9.95
CA LYS A 171 -14.27 -1.67 -11.20
C LYS A 171 -14.31 -0.15 -11.00
N GLY A 172 -15.02 0.33 -9.98
CA GLY A 172 -15.05 1.77 -9.65
C GLY A 172 -13.68 2.30 -9.20
N MET A 173 -12.92 1.49 -8.45
CA MET A 173 -11.56 1.86 -8.04
C MET A 173 -10.59 1.91 -9.22
N GLU A 174 -10.70 1.00 -10.20
CA GLU A 174 -9.89 1.03 -11.41
C GLU A 174 -10.10 2.32 -12.21
N GLN A 175 -11.36 2.75 -12.33
CA GLN A 175 -11.72 4.00 -12.98
C GLN A 175 -11.11 5.22 -12.27
N LEU A 176 -11.14 5.26 -10.93
CA LEU A 176 -10.56 6.34 -10.14
C LEU A 176 -9.03 6.38 -10.22
N MET A 177 -8.39 5.22 -10.31
CA MET A 177 -6.93 5.09 -10.30
C MET A 177 -6.30 5.19 -11.69
N GLY A 178 -7.12 5.32 -12.75
CA GLY A 178 -6.67 5.52 -14.12
C GLY A 178 -5.84 4.38 -14.68
N VAL A 179 -6.30 3.15 -14.46
CA VAL A 179 -5.61 1.91 -14.87
C VAL A 179 -5.36 1.81 -16.38
N ASP A 180 -6.30 2.30 -17.19
CA ASP A 180 -6.23 2.25 -18.67
C ASP A 180 -5.17 3.19 -19.25
N ASN A 181 -4.70 4.16 -18.45
CA ASN A 181 -3.73 5.14 -18.87
C ASN A 181 -2.29 4.65 -18.61
N ARG A 182 -1.60 4.31 -19.71
CA ARG A 182 -0.15 4.13 -19.85
C ARG A 182 0.40 2.80 -19.33
N THR A 183 0.24 1.77 -20.16
CA THR A 183 1.06 0.54 -20.14
C THR A 183 2.56 0.87 -20.12
N GLU A 184 2.99 1.96 -20.75
CA GLU A 184 4.38 2.43 -20.78
C GLU A 184 4.90 2.94 -19.42
N LEU A 185 4.03 3.46 -18.54
CA LEU A 185 4.42 3.93 -17.21
C LEU A 185 4.63 2.79 -16.20
N LEU A 186 4.18 1.59 -16.53
CA LEU A 186 4.20 0.44 -15.61
C LEU A 186 5.50 -0.36 -15.66
N LYS A 187 6.47 0.03 -16.49
CA LYS A 187 7.76 -0.66 -16.57
C LYS A 187 8.48 -0.59 -15.24
N GLU A 188 8.55 -1.73 -14.56
CA GLU A 188 9.31 -1.92 -13.33
C GLU A 188 10.50 -2.86 -13.59
N PRO A 189 11.58 -2.74 -12.79
CA PRO A 189 12.66 -3.73 -12.84
C PRO A 189 12.13 -5.11 -12.41
N LEU A 190 12.70 -6.18 -12.97
CA LEU A 190 12.33 -7.55 -12.59
C LEU A 190 12.61 -7.81 -11.10
N VAL A 191 13.70 -7.22 -10.59
CA VAL A 191 14.16 -7.32 -9.20
C VAL A 191 14.72 -5.98 -8.76
N ASP A 192 14.36 -5.54 -7.56
CA ASP A 192 15.00 -4.41 -6.89
C ASP A 192 16.31 -4.85 -6.20
N VAL A 193 17.45 -4.46 -6.77
CA VAL A 193 18.76 -4.77 -6.20
C VAL A 193 19.28 -3.58 -5.40
N PHE A 194 19.44 -3.77 -4.09
CA PHE A 194 20.04 -2.80 -3.19
C PHE A 194 21.40 -3.32 -2.71
N PRO A 195 22.51 -3.04 -3.41
CA PRO A 195 23.83 -3.45 -2.95
C PRO A 195 24.22 -2.61 -1.74
N ASN A 196 24.89 -3.23 -0.76
CA ASN A 196 25.46 -2.49 0.36
C ASN A 196 26.62 -1.61 -0.14
N VAL A 197 26.38 -0.32 -0.37
CA VAL A 197 27.42 0.63 -0.80
C VAL A 197 28.30 1.02 0.39
N GLY A 198 29.61 0.94 0.18
CA GLY A 198 30.61 1.24 1.21
C GLY A 198 31.09 2.68 1.10
N LYS A 199 32.20 2.99 1.77
CA LYS A 199 32.89 4.27 1.58
C LYS A 199 33.37 4.41 0.12
N PRO A 200 33.34 5.61 -0.48
CA PRO A 200 33.91 5.83 -1.81
C PRO A 200 35.40 5.48 -1.80
N LYS A 201 35.86 4.79 -2.86
CA LYS A 201 37.27 4.45 -3.06
C LYS A 201 37.75 5.05 -4.38
N PHE A 202 38.93 5.68 -4.34
CA PHE A 202 39.61 6.19 -5.53
C PHE A 202 40.88 5.37 -5.75
N LYS A 203 41.12 4.93 -6.99
CA LYS A 203 42.31 4.16 -7.37
C LYS A 203 42.97 4.85 -8.56
N SER A 204 44.25 5.18 -8.42
CA SER A 204 45.04 5.69 -9.54
C SER A 204 45.30 4.57 -10.55
N LEU A 205 45.06 4.87 -11.81
CA LEU A 205 45.29 3.97 -12.95
C LEU A 205 46.27 4.63 -13.91
N LYS A 206 46.89 3.82 -14.77
CA LYS A 206 47.68 4.36 -15.89
C LYS A 206 46.72 5.01 -16.88
N GLU A 207 47.20 6.03 -17.60
CA GLU A 207 46.39 6.84 -18.51
C GLU A 207 45.69 5.99 -19.60
N ASP A 208 46.38 4.97 -20.11
CA ASP A 208 45.84 4.09 -21.16
C ASP A 208 45.04 2.89 -20.62
N ALA A 209 44.90 2.75 -19.30
CA ALA A 209 44.25 1.56 -18.72
C ALA A 209 42.73 1.66 -18.78
N HIS A 210 42.07 0.66 -19.37
CA HIS A 210 40.62 0.52 -19.34
C HIS A 210 40.15 0.01 -17.96
N PHE A 211 39.11 0.64 -17.40
CA PHE A 211 38.56 0.27 -16.10
C PHE A 211 37.06 -0.02 -16.20
N GLY A 212 36.71 -1.30 -16.09
CA GLY A 212 35.33 -1.78 -16.20
C GLY A 212 34.62 -1.97 -14.85
N PRO A 213 33.30 -2.26 -14.87
CA PRO A 213 32.52 -2.58 -13.68
C PRO A 213 33.05 -3.81 -12.91
N GLU A 214 33.58 -4.81 -13.61
CA GLU A 214 34.18 -6.01 -13.00
C GLU A 214 35.45 -5.67 -12.21
N ASP A 215 36.30 -4.79 -12.74
CA ASP A 215 37.50 -4.36 -12.06
C ASP A 215 37.18 -3.45 -10.87
N ALA A 216 36.14 -2.63 -10.99
CA ALA A 216 35.58 -1.88 -9.87
C ALA A 216 35.09 -2.82 -8.76
N ALA A 217 34.38 -3.91 -9.11
CA ALA A 217 33.92 -4.90 -8.16
C ALA A 217 35.09 -5.57 -7.43
N LYS A 218 36.17 -5.92 -8.15
CA LYS A 218 37.41 -6.45 -7.55
C LYS A 218 38.04 -5.46 -6.56
N VAL A 219 38.15 -4.17 -6.90
CA VAL A 219 38.70 -3.12 -6.01
C VAL A 219 37.83 -2.91 -4.76
N LEU A 220 36.52 -3.08 -4.90
CA LEU A 220 35.58 -3.00 -3.78
C LEU A 220 35.48 -4.30 -2.97
N ASN A 221 36.14 -5.39 -3.41
CA ASN A 221 36.01 -6.75 -2.88
C ASN A 221 34.55 -7.23 -2.89
N ARG A 222 33.87 -7.09 -4.05
CA ARG A 222 32.45 -7.39 -4.23
C ARG A 222 32.21 -8.19 -5.51
N ILE A 223 31.00 -8.75 -5.61
CA ILE A 223 30.49 -9.36 -6.83
C ILE A 223 30.10 -8.24 -7.82
N PRO A 224 30.34 -8.40 -9.13
CA PRO A 224 29.84 -7.49 -10.15
C PRO A 224 28.33 -7.32 -10.08
N PHE A 225 27.84 -6.11 -10.38
CA PHE A 225 26.41 -5.78 -10.27
C PHE A 225 25.51 -6.69 -11.12
N LYS A 226 25.94 -7.01 -12.36
CA LYS A 226 25.19 -7.88 -13.28
C LYS A 226 25.02 -9.31 -12.73
N ASP A 227 26.04 -9.85 -12.08
CA ASP A 227 25.97 -11.19 -11.49
C ASP A 227 25.10 -11.20 -10.23
N LEU A 228 25.10 -10.10 -9.46
CA LEU A 228 24.17 -9.92 -8.35
C LEU A 228 22.72 -9.89 -8.83
N GLU A 229 22.40 -9.16 -9.90
CA GLU A 229 21.08 -9.14 -10.52
C GLU A 229 20.63 -10.55 -10.94
N ASN A 230 21.46 -11.26 -11.70
CA ASN A 230 21.18 -12.61 -12.16
C ASN A 230 20.91 -13.56 -10.99
N ARG A 231 21.75 -13.53 -9.96
CA ARG A 231 21.58 -14.35 -8.76
C ARG A 231 20.28 -14.03 -8.04
N MET A 232 19.89 -12.75 -7.92
CA MET A 232 18.62 -12.40 -7.29
C MET A 232 17.42 -12.82 -8.14
N ILE A 233 17.52 -12.77 -9.47
CA ILE A 233 16.49 -13.29 -10.38
C ILE A 233 16.32 -14.80 -10.19
N GLU A 234 17.42 -15.55 -10.14
CA GLU A 234 17.40 -17.00 -9.93
C GLU A 234 16.78 -17.38 -8.57
N LEU A 235 17.18 -16.68 -7.50
CA LEU A 235 16.61 -16.88 -6.16
C LEU A 235 15.09 -16.64 -6.16
N GLY A 236 14.63 -15.55 -6.78
CA GLY A 236 13.21 -15.26 -6.88
C GLY A 236 12.41 -16.33 -7.64
N GLN A 237 13.00 -16.99 -8.63
CA GLN A 237 12.31 -18.06 -9.36
C GLN A 237 12.15 -19.35 -8.53
N ALA A 238 13.15 -19.71 -7.72
CA ALA A 238 13.18 -20.97 -6.99
C ALA A 238 12.13 -21.04 -5.86
N ASP A 239 11.76 -19.90 -5.30
CA ASP A 239 10.93 -19.84 -4.09
C ASP A 239 9.43 -19.98 -4.35
N PHE A 240 8.97 -19.89 -5.60
CA PHE A 240 7.55 -19.78 -5.88
C PHE A 240 6.82 -21.14 -5.95
N SER A 241 5.79 -21.28 -5.12
CA SER A 241 4.76 -22.31 -5.21
C SER A 241 3.38 -21.71 -4.94
N LEU A 242 2.36 -22.20 -5.65
CA LEU A 242 0.99 -21.79 -5.37
C LEU A 242 0.53 -22.35 -4.01
N PRO A 243 -0.21 -21.56 -3.22
CA PRO A 243 -0.84 -22.08 -2.02
C PRO A 243 -1.82 -23.19 -2.43
N LYS A 244 -1.68 -24.37 -1.82
CA LYS A 244 -2.66 -25.44 -2.02
C LYS A 244 -3.97 -24.98 -1.42
N SER A 245 -5.07 -25.06 -2.19
CA SER A 245 -6.41 -24.84 -1.65
C SER A 245 -6.56 -25.76 -0.45
N THR A 246 -6.85 -25.18 0.72
CA THR A 246 -7.10 -25.96 1.92
C THR A 246 -8.40 -26.71 1.70
N THR A 247 -8.32 -27.90 1.11
CA THR A 247 -9.36 -28.91 1.28
C THR A 247 -9.45 -29.14 2.78
N SER A 248 -10.63 -28.91 3.34
CA SER A 248 -10.98 -29.10 4.73
C SER A 248 -10.53 -30.47 5.25
N THR A 249 -9.30 -30.54 5.77
CA THR A 249 -8.90 -31.57 6.72
C THR A 249 -9.06 -30.91 8.08
N SER A 250 -10.18 -31.25 8.73
CA SER A 250 -10.52 -30.89 10.09
C SER A 250 -9.40 -31.33 11.04
N ASN A 251 -8.46 -30.44 11.31
CA ASN A 251 -7.68 -30.47 12.55
C ASN A 251 -8.08 -29.22 13.32
N GLU A 252 -8.98 -29.42 14.28
CA GLU A 252 -9.39 -28.41 15.26
C GLU A 252 -8.15 -27.90 16.01
N SER A 253 -7.59 -26.77 15.55
CA SER A 253 -6.92 -25.85 16.46
C SER A 253 -7.90 -24.73 16.73
N THR A 254 -8.52 -24.75 17.91
CA THR A 254 -9.39 -23.69 18.43
C THR A 254 -8.60 -22.39 18.56
N LYS A 255 -8.49 -21.62 17.47
CA LYS A 255 -8.09 -20.22 17.55
C LYS A 255 -9.34 -19.41 17.89
N PRO A 256 -9.36 -18.64 18.98
CA PRO A 256 -10.54 -17.87 19.35
C PRO A 256 -10.83 -16.84 18.26
N THR A 257 -11.98 -16.99 17.60
CA THR A 257 -12.53 -15.99 16.69
C THR A 257 -12.92 -14.78 17.51
N LYS A 258 -12.08 -13.74 17.48
CA LYS A 258 -12.45 -12.44 18.06
C LYS A 258 -13.55 -11.84 17.17
N LYS A 259 -14.82 -12.02 17.55
CA LYS A 259 -15.93 -11.23 17.02
C LYS A 259 -15.73 -9.78 17.47
N PHE A 260 -15.34 -8.92 16.55
CA PHE A 260 -15.43 -7.48 16.77
C PHE A 260 -16.91 -7.09 16.70
N VAL A 261 -17.51 -6.79 17.85
CA VAL A 261 -18.84 -6.21 17.95
C VAL A 261 -18.65 -4.77 18.39
N ILE A 262 -19.12 -3.82 17.59
CA ILE A 262 -19.19 -2.42 17.98
C ILE A 262 -20.52 -2.30 18.74
N VAL A 263 -20.44 -2.17 20.06
CA VAL A 263 -21.60 -1.86 20.90
C VAL A 263 -21.57 -0.35 21.14
N ASP A 264 -22.64 0.34 20.74
CA ASP A 264 -22.82 1.76 21.01
C ASP A 264 -23.11 1.92 22.52
N THR A 265 -22.21 2.57 23.26
CA THR A 265 -22.31 2.73 24.72
C THR A 265 -23.02 4.03 25.12
N SER A 266 -23.94 4.53 24.29
CA SER A 266 -24.78 5.67 24.63
C SER A 266 -26.07 5.19 25.31
N ALA A 267 -25.99 4.99 26.63
CA ALA A 267 -27.14 4.82 27.52
C ALA A 267 -26.97 5.74 28.74
#